data_AF-A0A915DER7-F1
#
_entry.id   AF-A0A915DER7-F1
#
_cell.length_a   1.000
_cell.length_b   1.000
_cell.length_c   1.000
_cell.angle_alpha   90.00
_cell.angle_beta   90.00
_cell.angle_gamma   90.00
#
_symmetry.space_group_name_H-M   'P 1'
#
loop_
_entity.id
_entity.type
_entity.pdbx_description
1 polymer ?
#
loop_
_entity_poly.entity_id
_entity_poly.type
_entity_poly.pdbx_seq_one_letter_code
_entity_poly.pdbx_strand_id
1 'polypeptide(L)'
;MVVNNIAVDGYENLINRIKELNIVEGGRHPQFVFFIGSKLPETGESWCPDCVKAEPVMNEALKDARLTTYSRIDFVTCSVGLRD
;
A
#
# COMPACT_ATOMS: atom_id res chain seq x y z
N MET A 1 8.72 -9.60 -12.28
CA MET A 1 8.17 -8.56 -11.39
C MET A 1 7.68 -9.22 -10.11
N VAL A 2 8.19 -8.78 -8.97
CA VAL A 2 7.69 -9.15 -7.64
C VAL A 2 7.02 -7.93 -7.03
N VAL A 3 5.74 -8.06 -6.66
CA VAL A 3 5.04 -7.01 -5.90
C VAL A 3 5.18 -7.36 -4.42
N ASN A 4 5.88 -6.52 -3.68
CA ASN A 4 6.02 -6.62 -2.25
C ASN A 4 4.91 -5.80 -1.59
N ASN A 5 3.88 -6.50 -1.10
CA ASN A 5 2.74 -5.86 -0.44
C ASN A 5 3.05 -5.63 1.04
N ILE A 6 2.96 -4.37 1.45
CA ILE A 6 3.28 -3.93 2.81
C ILE A 6 2.05 -3.23 3.38
N ALA A 7 1.62 -3.63 4.57
CA ALA A 7 0.59 -2.93 5.32
C ALA A 7 1.22 -2.20 6.50
N VAL A 8 0.81 -0.96 6.72
CA VAL A 8 1.20 -0.12 7.86
C VAL A 8 -0.02 0.63 8.39
N ASP A 9 -0.02 0.90 9.69
CA ASP A 9 -1.08 1.67 10.34
C ASP A 9 -0.51 2.99 10.89
N GLY A 10 -1.04 4.11 10.41
CA GLY A 10 -0.65 5.44 10.86
C GLY A 10 0.60 6.02 10.19
N TYR A 11 0.69 7.35 10.26
CA TYR A 11 1.71 8.14 9.58
C TYR A 11 3.14 7.81 10.04
N GLU A 12 3.36 7.64 11.34
CA GLU A 12 4.71 7.38 11.88
C GLU A 12 5.27 6.04 11.37
N ASN A 13 4.44 5.00 11.37
CA ASN A 13 4.81 3.68 10.87
C ASN A 13 5.09 3.70 9.36
N LEU A 14 4.32 4.48 8.59
CA LEU A 14 4.59 4.70 7.17
C LEU A 14 5.98 5.33 6.97
N ILE A 15 6.30 6.41 7.68
CA ILE A 15 7.58 7.11 7.53
C ILE A 15 8.76 6.19 7.88
N ASN A 16 8.64 5.42 8.97
CA ASN A 16 9.68 4.48 9.37
C ASN A 16 9.86 3.39 8.32
N ARG A 17 8.77 2.81 7.80
CA ARG A 17 8.82 1.78 6.78
C ARG A 17 9.45 2.28 5.48
N ILE A 18 9.11 3.48 5.01
CA ILE A 18 9.71 4.05 3.79
C ILE A 18 11.21 4.27 3.97
N LYS A 19 11.65 4.74 5.15
CA LYS A 19 13.09 4.87 5.45
C LYS A 19 13.81 3.53 5.39
N GLU A 20 13.25 2.48 5.99
CA GLU A 20 13.83 1.13 5.95
C GLU A 20 13.97 0.61 4.52
N LEU A 21 12.91 0.73 3.70
CA LEU A 21 12.94 0.31 2.29
C LEU A 21 14.02 1.04 1.48
N ASN A 22 14.20 2.34 1.73
CA ASN A 22 15.21 3.14 1.04
C ASN A 22 16.65 2.80 1.45
N ILE A 23 16.86 2.36 2.69
CA ILE A 23 18.18 1.95 3.20
C ILE A 23 18.60 0.60 2.62
N VAL A 24 17.69 -0.37 2.57
CA VAL A 24 18.00 -1.77 2.21
C VAL A 24 18.25 -1.95 0.71
N GLU A 25 17.56 -1.20 -0.14
CA GLU A 25 17.44 -1.55 -1.57
C GLU A 25 18.27 -0.67 -2.53
N GLY A 26 19.09 0.26 -2.02
CA GLY A 26 19.86 1.17 -2.87
C GLY A 26 19.01 2.07 -3.79
N GLY A 27 17.71 2.21 -3.48
CA GLY A 27 16.81 3.23 -4.04
C GLY A 27 16.32 3.04 -5.48
N ARG A 28 16.31 1.82 -6.04
CA ARG A 28 16.05 1.61 -7.49
C ARG A 28 14.68 1.02 -7.86
N HIS A 29 13.79 0.81 -6.91
CA HIS A 29 12.47 0.23 -7.17
C HIS A 29 11.37 1.26 -6.96
N PRO A 30 10.32 1.28 -7.82
CA PRO A 30 9.19 2.16 -7.61
C PRO A 30 8.44 1.77 -6.34
N GLN A 31 8.12 2.78 -5.54
CA GLN A 31 7.33 2.67 -4.32
C GLN A 31 5.99 3.37 -4.56
N PHE A 32 4.89 2.69 -4.27
CA PHE A 32 3.54 3.25 -4.34
C PHE A 32 2.91 3.17 -2.96
N VAL A 33 2.31 4.27 -2.51
CA VAL A 33 1.62 4.33 -1.23
C VAL A 33 0.13 4.51 -1.48
N PHE A 34 -0.68 3.63 -0.91
CA PHE A 34 -2.13 3.66 -0.98
C PHE A 34 -2.71 3.96 0.41
N PHE A 35 -3.22 5.16 0.58
CA PHE A 35 -3.86 5.58 1.83
C PHE A 35 -5.32 5.12 1.86
N ILE A 36 -5.70 4.39 2.90
CA ILE A 36 -7.07 3.92 3.10
C ILE A 36 -7.56 4.20 4.51
N GLY A 37 -8.87 4.35 4.69
CA GLY A 37 -9.46 4.33 6.03
C GLY A 37 -9.18 2.99 6.70
N SER A 38 -8.95 2.99 8.01
CA SER A 38 -8.75 1.74 8.75
C SER A 38 -9.93 0.77 8.57
N LYS A 39 -9.61 -0.51 8.52
CA LYS A 39 -10.61 -1.58 8.45
C LYS A 39 -11.37 -1.67 9.76
N LEU A 40 -12.69 -1.73 9.69
CA LEU A 40 -13.57 -1.92 10.84
C LEU A 40 -13.38 -3.35 11.38
N PRO A 41 -13.22 -3.56 12.69
CA PRO A 41 -13.02 -4.90 13.26
C PRO A 41 -14.17 -5.88 12.97
N GLU A 42 -15.38 -5.35 12.79
CA GLU A 42 -16.61 -6.13 12.62
C GLU A 42 -16.83 -6.65 11.19
N THR A 43 -16.44 -5.88 10.16
CA THR A 43 -16.61 -6.26 8.76
C THR A 43 -15.29 -6.67 8.10
N GLY A 44 -14.15 -6.25 8.65
CA GLY A 44 -12.86 -6.35 7.97
C GLY A 44 -12.71 -5.41 6.78
N GLU A 45 -13.68 -4.52 6.54
CA GLU A 45 -13.68 -3.55 5.44
C GLU A 45 -13.33 -2.14 5.92
N SER A 46 -12.73 -1.33 5.04
CA SER A 46 -12.47 0.08 5.34
C SER A 46 -13.77 0.81 5.66
N TRP A 47 -13.77 1.68 6.67
CA TRP A 47 -14.93 2.57 6.94
C TRP A 47 -15.21 3.54 5.79
N CYS A 48 -14.22 3.75 4.89
CA CYS A 48 -14.34 4.63 3.74
C CYS A 48 -14.90 3.84 2.54
N PRO A 49 -16.12 4.17 2.05
CA PRO A 49 -16.74 3.42 0.95
C PRO A 49 -15.92 3.46 -0.36
N ASP A 50 -15.21 4.56 -0.60
CA ASP A 50 -14.35 4.69 -1.78
C ASP A 50 -13.11 3.81 -1.66
N CYS A 51 -12.55 3.64 -0.46
CA CYS A 51 -11.43 2.72 -0.23
C CYS A 51 -11.84 1.27 -0.51
N VAL A 52 -13.03 0.84 -0.08
CA VAL A 52 -13.56 -0.50 -0.37
C VAL A 52 -13.67 -0.75 -1.88
N LYS A 53 -14.16 0.25 -2.63
CA LYS A 53 -14.25 0.15 -4.10
C LYS A 53 -12.89 0.25 -4.80
N ALA A 54 -11.94 0.99 -4.23
CA ALA A 54 -10.62 1.21 -4.81
C ALA A 54 -9.66 0.02 -4.59
N GLU A 55 -9.72 -0.68 -3.45
CA GLU A 55 -8.89 -1.87 -3.16
C GLU A 55 -8.84 -2.89 -4.32
N PRO A 56 -9.98 -3.37 -4.89
CA PRO A 56 -9.94 -4.32 -6.00
C PRO A 56 -9.35 -3.72 -7.29
N VAL A 57 -9.60 -2.43 -7.57
CA VAL A 57 -9.07 -1.73 -8.75
C VAL A 57 -7.55 -1.59 -8.65
N MET A 58 -7.03 -1.24 -7.47
CA MET A 58 -5.59 -1.16 -7.23
C MET A 58 -4.92 -2.54 -7.37
N ASN A 59 -5.55 -3.59 -6.83
CA ASN A 59 -5.06 -4.97 -6.96
C ASN A 59 -5.03 -5.46 -8.42
N GLU A 60 -5.97 -5.01 -9.25
CA GLU A 60 -5.97 -5.29 -10.68
C GLU A 60 -4.89 -4.49 -11.42
N ALA A 61 -4.73 -3.20 -11.10
CA ALA A 61 -3.69 -2.36 -11.68
C ALA A 61 -2.27 -2.89 -11.41
N LEU A 62 -2.03 -3.52 -10.25
CA LEU A 62 -0.75 -4.15 -9.92
C LEU A 62 -0.42 -5.38 -10.78
N LYS A 63 -1.40 -5.95 -11.48
CA LYS A 63 -1.21 -7.07 -12.42
C LYS A 63 -0.93 -6.58 -13.84
N ASP A 64 -0.96 -5.27 -14.08
CA ASP A 64 -0.76 -4.71 -15.41
C ASP A 64 0.62 -5.08 -15.99
N ALA A 65 0.63 -5.57 -17.22
CA ALA A 65 1.84 -6.00 -17.90
C ALA A 65 2.90 -4.89 -18.04
N ARG A 66 2.50 -3.60 -18.05
CA ARG A 66 3.42 -2.45 -18.10
C ARG A 66 4.32 -2.36 -16.87
N LEU A 67 3.85 -2.87 -15.73
CA LEU A 67 4.64 -2.91 -14.50
C LEU A 67 5.74 -3.97 -14.54
N THR A 68 5.69 -4.91 -15.50
CA THR A 68 6.70 -5.97 -15.64
C THR A 68 8.09 -5.46 -16.01
N THR A 69 8.21 -4.20 -16.47
CA THR A 69 9.50 -3.53 -16.69
C THR A 69 10.33 -3.38 -15.40
N TYR A 70 9.68 -3.47 -14.24
CA TYR A 70 10.34 -3.44 -12.95
C TYR A 70 10.55 -4.86 -12.42
N SER A 71 11.76 -5.14 -11.94
CA SER A 71 12.06 -6.42 -11.27
C SER A 71 11.27 -6.56 -9.97
N ARG A 72 11.04 -5.44 -9.27
CA ARG A 72 10.31 -5.34 -8.00
C ARG A 72 9.52 -4.02 -7.92
N ILE A 73 8.38 -4.08 -7.23
CA ILE A 73 7.58 -2.92 -6.82
C ILE A 73 7.27 -3.08 -5.34
N ASP A 74 7.43 -2.01 -4.55
CA ASP A 74 6.93 -1.97 -3.17
C ASP A 74 5.59 -1.25 -3.16
N PHE A 75 4.53 -1.97 -2.77
CA PHE A 75 3.17 -1.42 -2.65
C PHE A 75 2.80 -1.34 -1.17
N VAL A 76 2.74 -0.12 -0.64
CA VAL A 76 2.50 0.17 0.78
C VAL A 76 1.06 0.63 0.97
N THR A 77 0.23 -0.18 1.61
CA THR A 77 -1.09 0.21 2.08
C THR A 77 -0.97 0.83 3.46
N CYS A 78 -1.41 2.09 3.61
CA CYS A 78 -1.36 2.84 4.85
C CYS A 78 -2.78 3.09 5.37
N SER A 79 -3.14 2.46 6.49
CA SER A 79 -4.38 2.76 7.21
C SER A 79 -4.25 4.11 7.92
N VAL A 80 -5.15 5.06 7.64
CA VAL A 80 -5.08 6.43 8.19
C VAL A 80 -5.71 6.59 9.58
N GLY A 81 -6.32 5.53 10.12
CA GLY A 81 -7.07 5.56 11.37
C GLY A 81 -8.57 5.36 11.15
N LEU A 82 -9.31 5.31 12.25
CA LEU A 82 -10.78 5.28 12.26
C LEU A 82 -11.34 6.67 11.91
N ARG A 83 -12.61 6.69 11.49
CA ARG A 83 -13.35 7.93 11.29
C ARG A 83 -13.90 8.41 12.63
N ASP A 84 -13.59 9.64 12.99
CA ASP A 84 -14.22 10.36 14.12
C ASP A 84 -15.69 10.70 13.82
#